data_AF-A0A392MPG0-F1
#
_entry.id   AF-A0A392MPG0-F1
#
_cell.length_a   1.000
_cell.length_b   1.000
_cell.length_c   1.000
_cell.angle_alpha   90.00
_cell.angle_beta   90.00
_cell.angle_gamma   90.00
#
_symmetry.space_group_name_H-M   'P 1'
#
loop_
_entity.id
_entity.type
_entity.pdbx_description
1 polymer ?
#
loop_
_entity_poly.entity_id
_entity_poly.type
_entity_poly.pdbx_seq_one_letter_code
_entity_poly.pdbx_strand_id
1 'polypeptide(L)'
;MERYKLIKEVGDGTFGSVWRAINKQSGEVVAIKKMKKKYYSWEECVNLREVKSLRKMTHSNVVKLKEVIRESDILYLVFEYM
;
A
#
# COMPACT_ATOMS: atom_id res chain seq x y z
N MET A 1 1.74 -2.85 9.99
CA MET A 1 0.29 -2.98 9.69
C MET A 1 -0.61 -2.66 10.88
N GLU A 2 -0.11 -2.59 12.12
CA GLU A 2 -0.90 -2.41 13.35
C GLU A 2 -1.89 -1.23 13.35
N ARG A 3 -1.55 -0.11 12.69
CA ARG A 3 -2.40 1.09 12.60
C ARG A 3 -3.63 0.93 11.70
N TYR A 4 -3.75 -0.16 10.97
CA TYR A 4 -4.82 -0.36 10.00
C TYR A 4 -5.71 -1.54 10.40
N LYS A 5 -7.02 -1.38 10.24
CA LYS A 5 -8.03 -2.44 10.38
C LYS A 5 -8.48 -2.85 8.98
N LEU A 6 -8.08 -4.05 8.54
CA LEU A 6 -8.56 -4.62 7.27
C LEU A 6 -10.07 -4.89 7.36
N ILE A 7 -10.81 -4.51 6.32
CA ILE A 7 -12.27 -4.68 6.25
C ILE A 7 -12.62 -5.82 5.31
N LYS A 8 -12.26 -5.68 4.04
CA LYS A 8 -12.54 -6.66 2.99
C LYS A 8 -11.53 -6.58 1.87
N GLU A 9 -11.32 -7.70 1.20
CA GLU A 9 -10.61 -7.72 -0.07
C GLU A 9 -11.49 -7.08 -1.14
N VAL A 10 -10.89 -6.24 -1.98
CA VAL A 10 -11.58 -5.53 -3.08
C VAL A 10 -10.99 -5.85 -4.45
N GLY A 11 -9.89 -6.61 -4.49
CA GLY A 11 -9.36 -7.17 -5.72
C GLY A 11 -8.17 -8.10 -5.46
N ASP A 12 -8.07 -9.14 -6.26
CA ASP A 12 -6.89 -10.00 -6.33
C ASP A 12 -6.31 -9.95 -7.73
N GLY A 13 -5.04 -9.57 -7.83
CA GLY A 13 -4.32 -9.49 -9.09
C GLY A 13 -3.04 -10.33 -9.06
N THR A 14 -2.38 -10.43 -10.20
CA THR A 14 -1.15 -11.23 -10.37
C THR A 14 -0.05 -10.84 -9.39
N PHE A 15 0.11 -9.54 -9.09
CA PHE A 15 1.21 -9.03 -8.27
C PHE A 15 0.85 -8.78 -6.80
N GLY A 16 -0.43 -8.88 -6.44
CA GLY A 16 -0.89 -8.52 -5.10
C GLY A 16 -2.41 -8.53 -4.95
N SER A 17 -2.86 -8.53 -3.70
CA SER A 17 -4.26 -8.37 -3.32
C SER A 17 -4.48 -6.98 -2.74
N VAL A 18 -5.59 -6.33 -3.08
CA VAL A 18 -5.96 -5.00 -2.57
C VAL A 18 -7.08 -5.15 -1.55
N TRP A 19 -6.88 -4.54 -0.39
CA TRP A 19 -7.80 -4.56 0.73
C TRP A 19 -8.32 -3.17 1.04
N ARG A 20 -9.63 -3.03 1.25
CA ARG A 20 -10.18 -1.86 1.90
C ARG A 20 -9.89 -1.96 3.40
N ALA A 21 -9.36 -0.91 3.98
CA ALA A 21 -9.02 -0.84 5.40
C ALA A 21 -9.38 0.52 5.99
N ILE A 22 -9.39 0.61 7.32
CA ILE A 22 -9.54 1.88 8.06
C ILE A 22 -8.25 2.13 8.82
N ASN A 23 -7.70 3.35 8.71
CA ASN A 23 -6.67 3.83 9.62
C ASN A 23 -7.30 4.05 11.00
N LYS A 24 -6.84 3.32 12.02
CA LYS A 24 -7.40 3.34 13.38
C LYS A 24 -7.22 4.69 14.08
N GLN A 25 -6.22 5.47 13.69
CA GLN A 25 -5.93 6.76 14.32
C GLN A 25 -6.76 7.90 13.70
N SER A 26 -6.84 7.96 12.37
CA SER A 26 -7.58 9.03 11.68
C SER A 26 -9.04 8.69 11.35
N GLY A 27 -9.44 7.42 11.45
CA GLY A 27 -10.74 6.94 10.97
C GLY A 27 -10.87 6.86 9.45
N GLU A 28 -9.81 7.22 8.72
CA GLU A 28 -9.82 7.33 7.27
C GLU A 28 -9.85 5.97 6.57
N VAL A 29 -10.66 5.86 5.52
CA VAL A 29 -10.71 4.67 4.66
C VAL A 29 -9.52 4.72 3.68
N VAL A 30 -8.80 3.61 3.56
CA VAL A 30 -7.61 3.46 2.72
C VAL A 30 -7.65 2.17 1.91
N ALA A 31 -6.97 2.15 0.75
CA ALA A 31 -6.66 0.93 0.01
C ALA A 31 -5.26 0.44 0.41
N ILE A 32 -5.14 -0.83 0.76
CA ILE A 32 -3.85 -1.46 1.07
C ILE A 32 -3.57 -2.54 0.03
N LYS A 33 -2.60 -2.31 -0.84
CA LYS A 33 -2.10 -3.31 -1.79
C LYS A 33 -1.01 -4.13 -1.10
N LYS A 34 -1.32 -5.39 -0.80
CA LYS A 34 -0.39 -6.40 -0.28
C LYS A 34 0.31 -7.07 -1.45
N MET A 35 1.63 -6.95 -1.51
CA MET A 35 2.42 -7.58 -2.57
C MET A 35 2.56 -9.08 -2.31
N LYS A 36 2.41 -9.91 -3.35
CA LYS A 36 2.59 -11.37 -3.26
C LYS A 36 4.06 -11.77 -3.20
N LYS A 37 4.95 -11.00 -3.83
CA LYS A 37 6.40 -11.18 -3.78
C LYS A 37 6.94 -10.78 -2.40
N LYS A 38 7.90 -11.56 -1.88
CA LYS A 38 8.67 -11.23 -0.66
C LYS A 38 9.80 -10.24 -0.98
N TYR A 39 10.08 -9.36 -0.03
CA TYR A 39 11.11 -8.32 -0.10
C TYR A 39 11.96 -8.35 1.16
N TYR A 40 13.26 -8.57 1.00
CA TYR A 40 14.17 -8.84 2.12
C TYR A 40 14.91 -7.60 2.61
N SER A 41 14.87 -6.50 1.85
CA SER A 41 15.47 -5.23 2.27
C SER A 41 14.56 -4.04 1.92
N TRP A 42 14.70 -2.96 2.69
CA TRP A 42 13.99 -1.72 2.40
C TRP A 42 14.48 -1.08 1.09
N GLU A 43 15.76 -1.21 0.79
CA GLU A 43 16.36 -0.75 -0.45
C GLU A 43 15.73 -1.43 -1.67
N GLU A 44 15.45 -2.73 -1.61
CA GLU A 44 14.74 -3.44 -2.68
C GLU A 44 13.34 -2.83 -2.92
N CYS A 45 12.58 -2.59 -1.83
CA CYS A 45 11.25 -1.98 -1.89
C CYS A 45 11.28 -0.58 -2.52
N VAL A 46 12.17 0.29 -2.05
CA VAL A 46 12.27 1.68 -2.52
C VAL A 46 12.80 1.74 -3.95
N ASN A 47 13.56 0.73 -4.39
CA ASN A 47 14.08 0.67 -5.75
C ASN A 47 13.06 0.24 -6.81
N LEU A 48 11.90 -0.29 -6.39
CA LEU A 48 10.81 -0.62 -7.30
C LEU A 48 10.35 0.59 -8.11
N ARG A 49 10.17 0.41 -9.42
CA ARG A 49 9.69 1.45 -10.33
C ARG A 49 8.36 2.04 -9.86
N GLU A 50 7.42 1.18 -9.43
CA GLU A 50 6.11 1.58 -8.92
C GLU A 50 6.24 2.52 -7.71
N VAL A 51 7.05 2.16 -6.71
CA VAL A 51 7.28 2.99 -5.53
C VAL A 51 7.98 4.31 -5.87
N LYS A 52 9.02 4.27 -6.73
CA LYS A 52 9.74 5.49 -7.16
C LYS A 52 8.84 6.49 -7.86
N SER A 53 7.99 6.02 -8.77
CA SER A 53 7.07 6.89 -9.51
C SER A 53 5.99 7.45 -8.59
N LEU A 54 5.32 6.58 -7.82
CA LEU A 54 4.21 6.98 -6.95
C LEU A 54 4.64 7.94 -5.84
N ARG A 55 5.85 7.81 -5.29
CA ARG A 55 6.37 8.75 -4.28
C ARG A 55 6.59 10.16 -4.81
N LYS A 56 6.80 10.32 -6.12
CA LYS A 56 7.00 11.62 -6.77
C LYS A 56 5.70 12.23 -7.30
N MET A 57 4.62 11.44 -7.38
CA MET A 57 3.35 11.91 -7.92
C MET A 57 2.48 12.51 -6.81
N THR A 58 2.20 13.81 -6.94
CA THR A 58 1.21 14.51 -6.11
C THR A 58 0.33 15.33 -7.04
N HIS A 59 -0.88 14.84 -7.30
CA HIS A 59 -1.85 15.49 -8.18
C HIS A 59 -3.27 15.09 -7.77
N SER A 60 -4.23 15.99 -7.90
CA SER A 60 -5.63 15.76 -7.48
C SER A 60 -6.32 14.61 -8.21
N ASN A 61 -5.93 14.35 -9.46
CA ASN A 61 -6.50 13.30 -10.31
C ASN A 61 -5.69 12.00 -10.32
N VAL A 62 -4.76 11.81 -9.37
CA VAL A 62 -3.91 10.62 -9.30
C VAL A 62 -3.98 10.04 -7.89
N VAL A 63 -4.36 8.77 -7.79
CA VAL A 63 -4.46 8.06 -6.51
C VAL A 63 -3.15 8.16 -5.73
N LYS A 64 -3.19 8.83 -4.59
CA LYS A 64 -2.02 9.16 -3.78
C LYS A 64 -1.53 7.95 -3.00
N LEU A 65 -0.23 7.63 -3.15
CA LEU A 65 0.49 6.74 -2.25
C LEU A 65 0.79 7.49 -0.95
N LYS A 66 0.19 7.02 0.15
CA LYS A 66 0.29 7.65 1.46
C LYS A 66 1.41 7.08 2.29
N GLU A 67 1.59 5.77 2.22
CA GLU A 67 2.57 5.08 3.04
C GLU A 67 3.08 3.81 2.34
N VAL A 68 4.34 3.47 2.61
CA VAL A 68 4.96 2.20 2.24
C VAL A 68 5.35 1.49 3.53
N ILE A 69 4.91 0.25 3.69
CA ILE A 69 5.16 -0.53 4.91
C ILE A 69 5.80 -1.85 4.50
N ARG A 70 6.90 -2.21 5.15
CA ARG A 70 7.47 -3.56 5.06
C ARG A 70 7.35 -4.23 6.42
N GLU A 71 6.72 -5.40 6.46
CA GLU A 71 6.52 -6.17 7.68
C GLU A 71 6.61 -7.66 7.34
N SER A 72 7.47 -8.40 8.05
CA SER A 72 7.70 -9.84 7.83
C SER A 72 7.99 -10.20 6.36
N ASP A 73 8.89 -9.44 5.73
CA ASP A 73 9.24 -9.53 4.30
C ASP A 73 8.10 -9.29 3.30
N ILE A 74 6.93 -8.82 3.77
CA ILE A 74 5.81 -8.47 2.91
C ILE A 74 5.77 -6.95 2.75
N LEU A 75 5.65 -6.50 1.50
CA LEU A 75 5.48 -5.09 1.15
C LEU A 75 3.99 -4.76 1.06
N TYR A 76 3.60 -3.67 1.70
CA TYR A 76 2.27 -3.09 1.65
C TYR A 76 2.37 -1.65 1.17
N LEU A 77 1.54 -1.31 0.18
CA LEU A 77 1.40 0.04 -0.33
C LEU A 77 0.04 0.58 0.11
N VAL A 78 0.03 1.66 0.88
CA VAL A 78 -1.18 2.30 1.41
C VAL A 78 -1.53 3.49 0.54
N PHE A 79 -2.73 3.47 -0.02
CA PHE A 79 -3.25 4.49 -0.91
C PHE A 79 -4.48 5.18 -0.30
N GLU A 80 -4.83 6.34 -0.82
CA GLU A 80 -6.19 6.86 -0.64
C GLU A 80 -7.23 5.87 -1.20
N TYR A 81 -8.43 5.90 -0.62
CA TYR A 81 -9.56 5.10 -1.08
C TYR A 81 -10.64 6.03 -1.62
N MET A 82 -11.03 5.82 -2.87
CA MET A 82 -12.12 6.54 -3.55
C MET A 82 -13.48 5.92 -3.24
#